data_AF-A0A6S6S5U3-F1
#
_entry.id   AF-A0A6S6S5U3-F1
#
_cell.length_a   1.000
_cell.length_b   1.000
_cell.length_c   1.000
_cell.angle_alpha   90.00
_cell.angle_beta   90.00
_cell.angle_gamma   90.00
#
_symmetry.space_group_name_H-M   'P 1'
#
loop_
_entity.id
_entity.type
_entity.pdbx_description
1 polymer ?
#
loop_
_entity_poly.entity_id
_entity_poly.type
_entity_poly.pdbx_seq_one_letter_code
_entity_poly.pdbx_strand_id
1 'polypeptide(L)' 'MKFEYTKKGLLSKLTNQFKQTKELRYNIYGQPTLIKEFDGIVTRIYYDQEKQVPKKIRDGL' A
#
# COMPACT_ATOMS: atom_id res chain seq x y z
N MET A 1 -16.47 -1.36 -8.95
CA MET A 1 -15.30 -1.16 -8.05
C MET A 1 -15.32 0.27 -7.52
N LYS A 2 -14.82 0.53 -6.32
CA LYS A 2 -14.70 1.89 -5.75
C LYS A 2 -13.23 2.21 -5.47
N PHE A 3 -12.79 3.40 -5.88
CA PHE A 3 -11.44 3.89 -5.69
C PHE A 3 -11.46 5.10 -4.74
N GLU A 4 -10.51 5.16 -3.83
CA GLU A 4 -10.30 6.29 -2.94
C GLU A 4 -8.83 6.72 -3.04
N TYR A 5 -8.60 8.03 -2.98
CA TYR A 5 -7.29 8.63 -3.21
C TYR A 5 -6.90 9.52 -2.03
N THR A 6 -5.60 9.56 -1.76
CA THR A 6 -4.98 10.56 -0.87
C THR A 6 -5.16 11.97 -1.43
N LYS A 7 -4.92 13.00 -0.61
CA LYS A 7 -4.89 14.41 -1.04
C LYS A 7 -3.87 14.69 -2.16
N LYS A 8 -2.87 13.82 -2.34
CA LYS A 8 -1.86 13.91 -3.41
C LYS A 8 -2.28 13.19 -4.70
N GLY A 9 -3.50 12.65 -4.77
CA GLY A 9 -4.00 11.90 -5.93
C GLY A 9 -3.50 10.45 -6.00
N LEU A 10 -2.77 9.95 -5.00
CA LEU A 10 -2.32 8.55 -4.94
C LEU A 10 -3.44 7.63 -4.45
N LEU A 11 -3.62 6.45 -5.04
CA LEU A 11 -4.64 5.47 -4.65
C LEU A 11 -4.42 5.02 -3.19
N SER A 12 -5.34 5.30 -2.28
CA SER A 12 -5.26 4.87 -0.87
C SER A 12 -6.06 3.61 -0.60
N LYS A 13 -7.16 3.38 -1.33
CA LYS A 13 -8.02 2.22 -1.13
C LYS A 13 -8.74 1.83 -2.41
N LEU A 14 -8.84 0.53 -2.65
CA LEU A 14 -9.66 -0.07 -3.69
C LEU A 14 -10.61 -1.08 -3.06
N THR A 15 -11.91 -0.91 -3.28
CA THR A 15 -12.94 -1.89 -2.89
C THR A 15 -13.45 -2.62 -4.13
N ASN A 16 -13.29 -3.94 -4.15
CA ASN A 16 -13.74 -4.78 -5.27
C ASN A 16 -15.26 -5.06 -5.19
N GLN A 17 -15.80 -5.78 -6.17
CA GLN A 17 -17.23 -6.13 -6.23
C GLN A 17 -17.70 -7.03 -5.06
N PHE A 18 -16.77 -7.75 -4.43
CA PHE A 18 -17.03 -8.63 -3.28
C PHE A 18 -16.90 -7.89 -1.94
N LYS A 19 -16.82 -6.56 -1.96
CA LYS A 19 -16.60 -5.70 -0.78
C LYS A 19 -15.26 -5.93 -0.06
N GLN A 20 -14.33 -6.68 -0.65
CA GLN A 20 -12.96 -6.80 -0.13
C GLN A 20 -12.17 -5.52 -0.46
N THR A 21 -11.18 -5.22 0.38
CA THR A 21 -10.42 -3.97 0.28
C THR A 21 -8.93 -4.22 0.12
N LYS A 22 -8.32 -3.52 -0.84
CA LYS A 22 -6.87 -3.32 -0.93
C LYS A 22 -6.55 -1.92 -0.40
N GLU A 23 -5.55 -1.80 0.47
CA GLU A 23 -5.13 -0.53 1.06
C GLU A 23 -3.66 -0.25 0.76
N LEU A 24 -3.35 1.01 0.44
CA LEU A 24 -1.99 1.48 0.21
C LEU A 24 -1.71 2.70 1.10
N ARG A 25 -0.52 2.70 1.70
CA ARG A 25 0.01 3.86 2.45
C ARG A 25 1.33 4.28 1.84
N TYR A 26 1.64 5.57 1.97
CA TYR A 26 2.79 6.18 1.33
C TYR A 26 3.58 7.04 2.31
N ASN A 27 4.89 7.17 2.07
CA ASN A 27 5.72 8.16 2.73
C ASN A 27 5.51 9.56 2.12
N ILE A 28 6.22 10.57 2.65
CA ILE A 28 6.13 11.95 2.18
C ILE A 28 6.54 12.13 0.71
N TYR A 29 7.34 11.21 0.17
CA TYR A 29 7.82 11.20 -1.22
C TYR A 29 6.86 10.47 -2.17
N GLY A 30 5.74 9.95 -1.66
CA GLY A 30 4.76 9.22 -2.48
C GLY A 30 5.17 7.77 -2.76
N GLN A 31 6.16 7.23 -2.05
CA GLN A 31 6.56 5.82 -2.18
C GLN A 31 5.73 4.94 -1.23
N PRO A 32 5.22 3.77 -1.66
CA PRO A 32 4.40 2.92 -0.82
C PRO A 32 5.16 2.35 0.38
N THR A 33 4.65 2.50 1.60
CA THR A 33 5.23 1.93 2.84
C THR A 33 4.44 0.75 3.37
N LEU A 34 3.19 0.59 2.92
CA LEU A 34 2.33 -0.54 3.28
C LEU A 34 1.39 -0.84 2.12
N ILE A 35 1.25 -2.13 1.81
CA ILE A 35 0.24 -2.66 0.90
C ILE A 35 -0.48 -3.79 1.64
N LYS A 36 -1.78 -3.66 1.84
CA LYS A 36 -2.65 -4.74 2.31
C LYS A 36 -3.49 -5.20 1.13
N GLU A 37 -3.32 -6.45 0.71
CA GLU A 37 -4.05 -7.04 -0.41
C GLU A 37 -5.45 -7.50 0.02
N PHE A 38 -6.29 -7.86 -0.96
CA PHE A 38 -7.68 -8.29 -0.73
C PHE A 38 -7.80 -9.56 0.12
N ASP A 39 -6.78 -10.43 0.06
CA ASP A 39 -6.65 -11.67 0.81
C ASP A 39 -6.12 -11.45 2.24
N GLY A 40 -5.86 -10.19 2.62
CA GLY A 40 -5.36 -9.82 3.94
C GLY A 40 -3.85 -9.88 4.08
N ILE A 41 -3.10 -10.32 3.06
CA ILE A 41 -1.64 -10.33 3.09
C ILE A 41 -1.13 -8.89 3.20
N VAL A 42 -0.20 -8.67 4.13
CA VAL A 42 0.38 -7.34 4.38
C VAL A 42 1.84 -7.34 3.97
N THR A 43 2.19 -6.44 3.04
CA THR A 43 3.57 -6.10 2.71
C THR A 43 3.92 -4.74 3.30
N ARG A 44 4.94 -4.69 4.16
CA ARG A 44 5.56 -3.46 4.65
C ARG A 44 6.84 -3.20 3.88
N ILE A 45 7.03 -1.95 3.45
CA ILE A 45 8.17 -1.54 2.64
C ILE A 45 8.89 -0.42 3.39
N TYR A 46 10.19 -0.63 3.61
CA TYR A 46 11.08 0.30 4.27
C TYR A 46 12.12 0.77 3.27
N TYR A 47 12.36 2.07 3.25
CA TYR A 47 13.35 2.67 2.38
C TYR A 47 14.53 3.14 3.23
N ASP A 48 15.75 3.00 2.69
CA ASP A 48 16.93 3.63 3.24
C ASP A 48 16.86 5.17 3.17
N GLN A 49 17.83 5.85 3.78
CA GLN A 49 17.86 7.31 3.82
C GLN A 49 17.98 7.96 2.42
N GLU A 50 18.56 7.23 1.47
CA GLU A 50 18.64 7.67 0.07
C GLU A 50 17.39 7.35 -0.75
N LYS A 51 16.44 6.61 -0.17
CA LYS A 51 15.14 6.23 -0.76
C LYS A 51 15.26 5.28 -1.96
N GLN A 52 16.40 4.60 -2.09
CA GLN A 52 16.75 3.80 -3.27
C GLN A 52 16.51 2.31 -3.07
N VAL A 53 16.79 1.76 -1.87
CA VAL A 53 16.70 0.32 -1.64
C VAL A 53 15.51 -0.03 -0.74
N PRO A 54 14.43 -0.63 -1.29
CA PRO A 54 13.31 -1.06 -0.48
C PRO A 54 13.59 -2.42 0.19
N LYS A 55 13.60 -2.46 1.53
CA LYS A 55 13.43 -3.72 2.27
C LYS A 55 11.94 -4.02 2.38
N LYS A 56 11.52 -5.22 1.95
CA LYS A 56 10.13 -5.68 2.03
C LYS A 56 9.99 -6.77 3.08
N ILE A 57 8.98 -6.63 3.94
CA ILE A 57 8.56 -7.65 4.90
C ILE A 57 7.12 -8.02 4.52
N ARG A 58 6.87 -9.30 4.25
CA ARG A 58 5.53 -9.81 3.89
C ARG A 58 5.07 -10.74 4.99
N ASP A 59 3.98 -10.36 5.65
CA ASP A 59 3.31 -11.21 6.65
C ASP A 59 2.09 -11.87 5.99
N GLY A 60 2.09 -13.20 5.97
CA GLY A 60 1.06 -14.01 5.31
C GLY A 60 1.64 -15.21 4.60
N LEU A 61 2.09 -16.20 5.38
CA LEU A 61 2.17 -17.62 5.04
C LEU A 61 1.72 -18.41 6.28
#